data_AF-A0A537IVB2-F1
#
_entry.id   AF-A0A537IVB2-F1
#
_cell.length_a   1.000
_cell.length_b   1.000
_cell.length_c   1.000
_cell.angle_alpha   90.00
_cell.angle_beta   90.00
_cell.angle_gamma   90.00
#
_symmetry.space_group_name_H-M   'P 1'
#
loop_
_entity.id
_entity.type
_entity.pdbx_description
1 polymer ?
#
loop_
_entity_poly.entity_id
_entity_poly.type
_entity_poly.pdbx_seq_one_letter_code
_entity_poly.pdbx_strand_id
1 'polypeptide(L)'
;RVLVVDDVSDTGHSLRVVADHLQRKPVKELRVCTIYLKPQSIYRPDYYSRTTRKWIIFPWERLEAVHLISKRFRDNRTRVSSTVRALKDSGIRAGLVRQLLKIDALDRKD
;
A
#
# COMPACT_ATOMS: atom_id res chain seq x y z
N ARG A 1 11.08 25.74 4.43
CA ARG A 1 9.90 24.95 4.83
C ARG A 1 9.93 23.65 4.04
N VAL A 2 9.54 22.52 4.63
CA VAL A 2 9.58 21.18 4.02
C VAL A 2 8.24 20.48 4.24
N LEU A 3 7.71 19.88 3.18
CA LEU A 3 6.55 19.00 3.22
C LEU A 3 6.97 17.60 2.78
N VAL A 4 6.90 16.64 3.70
CA VAL A 4 7.07 15.21 3.38
C VAL A 4 5.73 14.68 2.90
N VAL A 5 5.75 13.93 1.80
CA VAL A 5 4.55 13.32 1.22
C VAL A 5 4.76 11.82 1.13
N ASP A 6 3.78 11.06 1.59
CA ASP A 6 3.73 9.60 1.48
C ASP A 6 2.30 9.14 1.14
N ASP A 7 2.11 7.89 0.72
CA ASP A 7 0.79 7.42 0.32
C ASP A 7 -0.11 7.08 1.53
N VAL A 8 0.42 6.38 2.53
CA VAL A 8 -0.30 6.00 3.74
C VAL A 8 0.59 6.04 4.99
N SER A 9 0.05 6.62 6.06
CA SER A 9 0.58 6.40 7.39
C SER A 9 -0.06 5.14 8.01
N ASP A 10 0.55 3.97 7.77
CA ASP A 10 0.04 2.67 8.25
C ASP A 10 0.45 2.41 9.70
N THR A 11 1.67 1.91 9.92
CA THR A 11 2.26 1.79 11.27
C THR A 11 2.86 3.13 11.71
N GLY A 12 3.26 3.97 10.76
CA GLY A 12 3.85 5.29 11.00
C GLY A 12 5.37 5.30 11.26
N HIS A 13 6.03 4.14 11.27
CA HIS A 13 7.48 4.07 11.55
C HIS A 13 8.34 4.79 10.49
N SER A 14 8.03 4.62 9.20
CA SER A 14 8.77 5.27 8.12
C SER A 14 8.74 6.80 8.26
N LEU A 15 7.54 7.35 8.50
CA LEU A 15 7.36 8.79 8.69
C LEU A 15 8.06 9.30 9.96
N ARG A 16 8.06 8.52 11.04
CA ARG A 16 8.84 8.86 12.26
C ARG A 16 10.34 8.95 11.94
N VAL A 17 10.91 7.96 11.26
CA VAL A 17 12.33 7.97 10.90
C VAL A 17 12.68 9.18 10.03
N VAL A 18 11.86 9.48 9.02
CA VAL A 18 12.07 10.65 8.14
C VAL A 18 11.95 11.96 8.93
N ALA A 19 10.95 12.09 9.79
CA ALA A 19 10.76 13.28 10.61
C ALA A 19 11.93 13.50 11.58
N ASP A 20 12.35 12.45 12.29
CA ASP A 20 13.48 12.49 13.22
C ASP A 20 14.78 12.87 12.50
N HIS A 21 14.97 12.39 11.25
CA HIS A 21 16.12 12.75 10.43
C HIS A 21 16.09 14.23 10.00
N LEU A 22 14.93 14.73 9.58
CA LEU A 22 14.78 16.11 9.10
C LEU A 22 14.78 17.14 10.24
N GLN A 23 14.31 16.79 11.44
CA GLN A 23 14.37 17.64 12.62
C GLN A 23 15.81 17.96 13.07
N ARG A 24 16.78 17.10 12.73
CA ARG A 24 18.21 17.34 13.01
C ARG A 24 18.88 18.30 12.01
N LYS A 25 18.16 18.75 10.98
CA LYS A 25 18.64 19.69 9.97
C LYS A 25 18.08 21.09 10.24
N PRO A 26 18.68 22.16 9.69
CA PRO A 26 18.18 23.53 9.85
C PRO A 26 16.89 23.79 9.04
N VAL A 27 15.81 23.07 9.37
CA VAL A 27 14.51 23.15 8.72
C VAL A 27 13.61 24.11 9.52
N LYS A 28 13.22 25.23 8.90
CA LYS A 28 12.36 26.25 9.54
C LYS A 28 10.94 25.76 9.88
N GLU A 29 10.43 24.82 9.10
CA GLU A 29 9.10 24.22 9.30
C GLU A 29 9.08 22.87 8.60
N LEU A 30 8.60 21.83 9.28
CA LEU A 30 8.42 20.48 8.76
C LEU A 30 6.94 20.10 8.92
N ARG A 31 6.33 19.66 7.82
CA ARG A 31 4.98 19.11 7.79
C ARG A 31 4.98 17.76 7.06
N VAL A 32 4.00 16.92 7.36
CA VAL A 32 3.79 15.61 6.71
C VAL A 32 2.38 15.54 6.14
N CYS A 33 2.27 15.10 4.89
CA CYS A 33 1.00 14.86 4.19
C CYS A 33 0.92 13.41 3.71
N THR A 34 -0.25 12.79 3.88
CA THR A 34 -0.52 11.46 3.31
C THR A 34 -1.88 11.40 2.63
N ILE A 35 -2.11 10.41 1.76
CA ILE A 35 -3.46 10.18 1.25
C ILE A 35 -4.32 9.55 2.34
N TYR A 36 -3.82 8.50 2.99
CA TYR A 36 -4.53 7.79 4.04
C TYR A 36 -3.80 7.78 5.38
N LEU A 37 -4.56 7.87 6.46
CA LEU A 37 -4.11 7.59 7.82
C LEU A 37 -4.79 6.33 8.34
N LYS A 38 -4.04 5.38 8.90
CA LYS A 38 -4.65 4.27 9.63
C LYS A 38 -4.67 4.55 11.15
N PRO A 39 -5.75 4.18 11.87
CA PRO A 39 -5.89 4.51 13.30
C PRO A 39 -4.79 3.96 14.21
N GLN A 40 -4.13 2.86 13.83
CA GLN A 40 -3.03 2.27 14.59
C GLN A 40 -1.67 2.95 14.37
N SER A 41 -1.59 3.94 13.47
CA SER A 41 -0.32 4.61 13.15
C SER A 41 0.23 5.33 14.36
N ILE A 42 1.51 5.13 14.66
CA ILE A 42 2.23 5.83 15.73
C ILE A 42 2.62 7.26 15.35
N TYR A 43 2.52 7.58 14.05
CA TYR A 43 2.83 8.89 13.51
C TYR A 43 1.57 9.44 12.87
N ARG A 44 1.15 10.64 13.26
CA ARG A 44 -0.04 11.29 12.72
C ARG A 44 0.41 12.43 11.78
N PRO A 45 0.16 12.33 10.47
CA PRO A 45 0.46 13.40 9.52
C PRO A 45 -0.30 14.70 9.86
N ASP A 46 0.28 15.84 9.51
CA ASP A 46 -0.39 17.14 9.60
C ASP A 46 -1.60 17.20 8.68
N TYR A 47 -1.47 16.62 7.49
CA TYR A 47 -2.51 16.56 6.46
C TYR A 47 -2.77 15.11 6.04
N TYR A 48 -4.05 14.73 5.95
CA TYR A 48 -4.46 13.48 5.34
C TYR A 48 -5.85 13.60 4.74
N SER A 49 -6.11 12.87 3.64
CA SER A 49 -7.42 12.93 2.98
C SER A 49 -8.47 12.14 3.74
N ARG A 50 -8.16 10.89 4.13
CA ARG A 50 -9.14 9.99 4.78
C ARG A 50 -8.48 9.05 5.79
N THR A 51 -9.27 8.61 6.76
CA THR A 51 -8.88 7.55 7.71
C THR A 51 -9.54 6.22 7.33
N THR A 52 -8.80 5.11 7.42
CA THR A 52 -9.35 3.77 7.15
C THR A 52 -8.60 2.68 7.92
N ARG A 53 -9.31 1.61 8.30
CA ARG A 53 -8.72 0.36 8.82
C ARG A 53 -8.54 -0.70 7.74
N LYS A 54 -9.08 -0.47 6.54
CA LYS A 54 -9.03 -1.44 5.44
C LYS A 54 -7.63 -1.48 4.85
N TRP A 55 -7.29 -2.62 4.25
CA TRP A 55 -6.17 -2.71 3.33
C TRP A 55 -6.43 -1.80 2.13
N ILE A 56 -5.42 -1.06 1.69
CA ILE A 56 -5.48 -0.16 0.54
C ILE A 56 -4.69 -0.84 -0.56
N ILE A 57 -5.21 -0.81 -1.79
CA ILE A 57 -4.47 -1.21 -2.98
C ILE A 57 -4.43 0.00 -3.89
N PHE A 58 -3.32 0.74 -3.84
CA PHE A 58 -3.07 1.87 -4.70
C PHE A 58 -2.92 1.44 -6.16
N PRO A 59 -3.17 2.34 -7.13
CA PRO A 59 -3.02 2.03 -8.55
C PRO A 59 -1.63 1.51 -8.95
N TRP A 60 -0.57 2.02 -8.33
CA TRP A 60 0.82 1.68 -8.63
C TRP A 60 1.31 0.35 -8.02
N GLU A 61 0.62 -0.20 -7.03
CA GLU A 61 1.02 -1.45 -6.36
C GLU A 61 0.16 -2.66 -6.75
N ARG A 62 -0.73 -2.51 -7.74
CA ARG A 62 -1.72 -3.56 -8.09
C ARG A 62 -1.07 -4.88 -8.52
N LEU A 63 0.02 -4.83 -9.29
CA LEU A 63 0.71 -6.04 -9.75
C LEU A 63 1.33 -6.77 -8.55
N GLU A 64 2.03 -6.04 -7.68
CA GLU A 64 2.61 -6.55 -6.44
C GLU A 64 1.54 -7.17 -5.53
N ALA A 65 0.42 -6.48 -5.33
CA ALA A 65 -0.71 -6.99 -4.55
C ALA A 65 -1.25 -8.31 -5.14
N VAL A 66 -1.41 -8.39 -6.47
CA VAL A 66 -1.85 -9.62 -7.14
C VAL A 66 -0.82 -10.73 -6.99
N HIS A 67 0.47 -10.42 -7.13
CA HIS A 67 1.57 -11.38 -6.95
C HIS A 67 1.54 -11.98 -5.54
N LEU A 68 1.57 -11.15 -4.51
CA LEU A 68 1.59 -11.56 -3.10
C LEU A 68 0.36 -12.38 -2.73
N ILE A 69 -0.82 -11.95 -3.16
CA ILE A 69 -2.07 -12.66 -2.89
C ILE A 69 -2.06 -14.01 -3.62
N SER A 70 -1.62 -14.06 -4.88
CA SER A 70 -1.54 -15.30 -5.66
C SER A 70 -0.54 -16.29 -5.08
N LYS A 71 0.61 -15.82 -4.59
CA LYS A 71 1.63 -16.62 -3.91
C LYS A 71 1.06 -17.24 -2.63
N ARG A 72 0.43 -16.42 -1.76
CA ARG A 72 -0.16 -16.87 -0.50
C ARG A 72 -1.19 -17.99 -0.67
N PHE A 73 -2.07 -17.89 -1.67
CA PHE A 73 -3.07 -18.93 -1.93
C PHE A 73 -2.47 -20.22 -2.52
N ARG A 74 -1.37 -20.13 -3.28
CA ARG A 74 -0.64 -21.31 -3.75
C ARG A 74 -0.04 -22.08 -2.58
N ASP A 75 0.60 -21.37 -1.66
CA ASP A 75 1.22 -21.97 -0.47
C ASP A 75 0.18 -22.62 0.44
N ASN A 76 -1.00 -22.01 0.55
CA ASN A 76 -2.15 -22.55 1.30
C ASN A 76 -2.98 -23.60 0.52
N ARG A 77 -2.48 -24.14 -0.61
CA ARG A 77 -3.17 -25.09 -1.52
C ARG A 77 -4.61 -24.71 -1.86
N THR A 78 -4.89 -23.42 -1.94
CA THR A 78 -6.23 -22.89 -2.19
C THR A 78 -6.44 -22.68 -3.69
N ARG A 79 -7.69 -22.85 -4.15
CA ARG A 79 -8.02 -22.80 -5.58
C ARG A 79 -7.89 -21.37 -6.12
N VAL A 80 -7.32 -21.16 -7.31
CA VAL A 80 -7.15 -19.82 -7.94
C VAL A 80 -8.47 -19.00 -7.97
N SER A 81 -9.62 -19.67 -8.01
CA SER A 81 -10.94 -19.03 -7.90
C SER A 81 -11.16 -18.25 -6.61
N SER A 82 -10.54 -18.62 -5.49
CA SER A 82 -10.61 -17.86 -4.23
C SER A 82 -9.74 -16.61 -4.26
N THR A 83 -8.57 -16.65 -4.91
CA THR A 83 -7.71 -15.48 -5.17
C THR A 83 -8.46 -14.41 -5.97
N VAL A 84 -9.10 -14.82 -7.06
CA VAL A 84 -9.89 -13.92 -7.91
C VAL A 84 -11.07 -13.33 -7.15
N ARG A 85 -11.72 -14.10 -6.27
CA ARG A 85 -12.81 -13.60 -5.42
C ARG A 85 -12.31 -12.54 -4.44
N ALA A 86 -11.24 -12.80 -3.70
CA ALA A 86 -10.66 -11.85 -2.74
C ALA A 86 -10.24 -10.51 -3.40
N LEU A 87 -9.65 -10.57 -4.59
CA LEU A 87 -9.26 -9.38 -5.35
C LEU A 87 -10.47 -8.59 -5.87
N LYS A 88 -11.54 -9.28 -6.29
CA LYS A 88 -12.81 -8.63 -6.66
C LYS A 88 -13.45 -7.93 -5.46
N ASP A 89 -13.48 -8.59 -4.31
CA ASP A 89 -14.08 -8.05 -3.08
C ASP A 89 -13.31 -6.83 -2.56
N SER A 90 -12.03 -6.69 -2.95
CA SER A 90 -11.20 -5.50 -2.69
C SER A 90 -11.48 -4.34 -3.66
N GLY A 91 -12.42 -4.51 -4.61
CA GLY A 91 -12.84 -3.48 -5.56
C GLY A 91 -12.06 -3.48 -6.88
N ILE A 92 -11.18 -4.47 -7.12
CA ILE A 92 -10.47 -4.58 -8.40
C ILE A 92 -11.37 -5.25 -9.44
N ARG A 93 -11.53 -4.60 -10.59
CA ARG A 93 -12.33 -5.12 -11.70
C ARG A 93 -11.84 -6.50 -12.16
N ALA A 94 -12.77 -7.42 -12.40
CA ALA A 94 -12.47 -8.79 -12.82
C ALA A 94 -11.58 -8.88 -14.07
N GLY A 95 -11.80 -8.00 -15.05
CA GLY A 95 -10.97 -7.94 -16.27
C GLY A 95 -9.52 -7.58 -15.94
N LEU A 96 -9.33 -6.58 -15.09
CA LEU A 96 -8.01 -6.15 -14.64
C LEU A 96 -7.30 -7.24 -13.82
N VAL A 97 -8.01 -7.94 -12.92
CA VAL A 97 -7.44 -9.08 -12.18
C VAL A 97 -6.90 -10.14 -13.13
N ARG A 98 -7.66 -10.50 -14.18
CA ARG A 98 -7.21 -11.47 -15.18
C ARG A 98 -5.98 -11.01 -15.95
N GLN A 99 -5.90 -9.72 -16.29
CA GLN A 99 -4.73 -9.15 -16.96
C GLN A 99 -3.50 -9.17 -16.06
N LEU A 100 -3.64 -8.72 -14.81
CA LEU A 100 -2.55 -8.72 -13.84
C LEU A 100 -2.03 -10.13 -13.54
N LEU A 101 -2.91 -11.13 -13.42
CA LEU A 101 -2.51 -12.53 -13.25
C LEU A 101 -1.73 -13.09 -14.45
N LYS A 102 -2.05 -12.65 -15.67
CA LYS A 102 -1.30 -13.04 -16.87
C LYS A 102 0.09 -12.41 -16.85
N ILE A 103 0.20 -11.13 -16.55
CA ILE A 103 1.48 -10.41 -16.44
C ILE A 103 2.36 -11.05 -15.36
N ASP A 104 1.81 -11.28 -14.17
CA ASP A 104 2.48 -11.96 -13.06
C ASP A 104 2.94 -13.39 -13.39
N ALA A 105 2.27 -14.09 -14.33
CA ALA A 105 2.72 -15.39 -14.81
C ALA A 105 3.85 -15.31 -15.85
N LEU A 106 3.97 -14.18 -16.56
CA LEU A 106 5.04 -13.93 -17.52
C LEU A 106 6.33 -13.53 -16.82
N ASP A 107 6.27 -12.58 -15.87
CA ASP A 107 7.44 -12.12 -15.08
C ASP A 107 8.12 -13.24 -14.28
N ARG A 108 7.45 -14.36 -14.04
CA ARG A 108 8.01 -15.52 -13.32
C ARG A 108 8.74 -16.53 -14.21
N LYS A 109 8.73 -16.34 -15.52
CA LYS A 109 9.40 -17.25 -16.47
C LYS A 109 10.81 -16.80 -16.84
N ASP A 110 11.17 -15.58 -16.50
CA ASP A 110 12.53 -15.02 -16.59
C ASP A 110 13.26 -15.19 -15.25
#